data_AF-A0A6P0YBD8-F1
#
_entry.id   AF-A0A6P0YBD8-F1
#
_cell.length_a   1.000
_cell.length_b   1.000
_cell.length_c   1.000
_cell.angle_alpha   90.00
_cell.angle_beta   90.00
_cell.angle_gamma   90.00
#
_symmetry.space_group_name_H-M   'P 1'
#
loop_
_entity.id
_entity.type
_entity.pdbx_description
1 polymer ?
#
loop_
_entity_poly.entity_id
_entity_poly.type
_entity_poly.pdbx_seq_one_letter_code
_entity_poly.pdbx_strand_id
1 'polypeptide(L)'
;MKDYLKYYDNYYTFQEQWWGDKSLNWEGALERVWMSRFPDGKIHSHQRRVSSKLAVGLRISLADGLQPPLETFEQLYDWVESVTNRVKGLGAMTTYDVAQRLGMWLQLYPTIVYLHQGTSAGAEKFNVRGKTAPLDVFPPEI
;
A
#
# COMPACT_ATOMS: atom_id res chain seq x y z
N MET A 1 -10.78 23.40 -8.09
CA MET A 1 -9.55 23.20 -7.27
C MET A 1 -9.88 22.97 -5.80
N LYS A 2 -10.55 23.90 -5.10
CA LYS A 2 -10.86 23.77 -3.65
C LYS A 2 -11.68 22.51 -3.28
N ASP A 3 -12.66 22.14 -4.10
CA ASP A 3 -13.50 20.95 -3.83
C ASP A 3 -12.79 19.64 -4.12
N TYR A 4 -11.78 19.64 -5.00
CA TYR A 4 -10.97 18.47 -5.32
C TYR A 4 -10.05 18.14 -4.14
N LEU A 5 -9.29 19.12 -3.64
CA LEU A 5 -8.39 18.94 -2.50
C LEU A 5 -9.18 18.49 -1.26
N LYS A 6 -10.29 19.17 -0.95
CA LYS A 6 -11.14 18.80 0.19
C LYS A 6 -11.70 17.37 0.10
N TYR A 7 -12.05 16.91 -1.10
CA TYR A 7 -12.51 15.53 -1.30
C TYR A 7 -11.41 14.52 -1.00
N TYR A 8 -10.20 14.74 -1.52
CA TYR A 8 -9.08 13.85 -1.28
C TYR A 8 -8.58 13.89 0.17
N ASP A 9 -8.58 15.06 0.82
CA ASP A 9 -8.23 15.18 2.25
C ASP A 9 -9.14 14.32 3.13
N ASN A 10 -10.47 14.40 2.90
CA ASN A 10 -11.43 13.57 3.63
C ASN A 10 -11.21 12.08 3.36
N TYR A 11 -10.86 11.73 2.12
CA TYR A 11 -10.58 10.35 1.74
C TYR A 11 -9.30 9.81 2.39
N TYR A 12 -8.22 10.61 2.44
CA TYR A 12 -6.98 10.24 3.14
C TYR A 12 -7.22 10.09 4.64
N THR A 13 -7.93 11.03 5.26
CA THR A 13 -8.29 10.96 6.68
C THR A 13 -9.06 9.67 6.99
N PHE A 14 -10.04 9.33 6.14
CA PHE A 14 -10.79 8.09 6.28
C PHE A 14 -9.90 6.84 6.14
N GLN A 15 -9.01 6.83 5.15
CA GLN A 15 -8.08 5.71 4.95
C GLN A 15 -7.13 5.54 6.13
N GLU A 16 -6.54 6.63 6.64
CA GLU A 16 -5.67 6.58 7.81
C GLU A 16 -6.40 6.05 9.04
N GLN A 17 -7.64 6.49 9.30
CA GLN A 17 -8.43 5.97 10.40
C GLN A 17 -8.78 4.48 10.23
N TRP A 18 -9.16 4.07 9.02
CA TRP A 18 -9.60 2.70 8.76
C TRP A 18 -8.46 1.69 8.77
N TRP A 19 -7.38 1.98 8.05
CA TRP A 19 -6.22 1.09 7.95
C TRP A 19 -5.32 1.21 9.18
N GLY A 20 -5.24 2.40 9.78
CA GLY A 20 -4.44 2.69 10.98
C GLY A 20 -5.11 2.35 12.32
N ASP A 21 -6.22 1.62 12.31
CA ASP A 21 -7.01 1.25 13.49
C ASP A 21 -6.18 0.45 14.51
N LYS A 22 -5.75 1.12 15.57
CA LYS A 22 -4.95 0.55 16.67
C LYS A 22 -5.76 -0.34 17.62
N SER A 23 -7.06 -0.49 17.44
CA SER A 23 -7.83 -1.50 18.19
C SER A 23 -7.55 -2.92 17.70
N LEU A 24 -7.00 -3.07 16.49
CA LEU A 24 -6.55 -4.35 15.96
C LEU A 24 -5.19 -4.76 16.52
N ASN A 25 -5.03 -6.06 16.77
CA ASN A 25 -3.72 -6.68 16.92
C ASN A 25 -3.03 -6.85 15.55
N TRP A 26 -1.78 -7.31 15.56
CA TRP A 26 -0.97 -7.51 14.35
C TRP A 26 -1.65 -8.40 13.31
N GLU A 27 -2.18 -9.56 13.71
CA GLU A 27 -2.84 -10.49 12.80
C GLU A 27 -4.12 -9.90 12.19
N GLY A 28 -4.92 -9.18 12.98
CA GLY A 28 -6.12 -8.50 12.51
C GLY A 28 -5.79 -7.34 11.55
N ALA A 29 -4.70 -6.62 11.81
CA ALA A 29 -4.19 -5.61 10.89
C ALA A 29 -3.76 -6.26 9.56
N LEU A 30 -3.00 -7.36 9.62
CA LEU A 30 -2.59 -8.13 8.44
C LEU A 30 -3.78 -8.63 7.63
N GLU A 31 -4.77 -9.23 8.29
CA GLU A 31 -5.98 -9.70 7.62
C GLU A 31 -6.70 -8.55 6.91
N ARG A 32 -6.91 -7.42 7.61
CA ARG A 32 -7.61 -6.27 7.05
C ARG A 32 -6.88 -5.73 5.80
N VAL A 33 -5.58 -5.49 5.87
CA VAL A 33 -4.82 -4.90 4.75
C VAL A 33 -4.73 -5.86 3.56
N TRP A 34 -4.52 -7.15 3.80
CA TRP A 34 -4.47 -8.15 2.73
C TRP A 34 -5.81 -8.33 2.05
N MET A 35 -6.90 -8.47 2.82
CA MET A 35 -8.24 -8.61 2.26
C MET A 35 -8.70 -7.36 1.53
N SER A 36 -8.09 -6.20 1.84
CA SER A 36 -8.32 -4.92 1.15
C SER A 36 -9.80 -4.54 1.12
N ARG A 37 -10.53 -4.79 2.22
CA ARG A 37 -11.95 -4.47 2.34
C ARG A 37 -12.17 -3.20 3.15
N PHE A 38 -13.15 -2.42 2.71
CA PHE A 38 -13.71 -1.29 3.45
C PHE A 38 -14.73 -1.75 4.51
N PRO A 39 -15.19 -0.85 5.40
CA PRO A 39 -16.20 -1.18 6.41
C PRO A 39 -17.50 -1.75 5.83
N ASP A 40 -17.85 -1.34 4.60
CA ASP A 40 -19.03 -1.83 3.88
C ASP A 40 -18.83 -3.22 3.24
N GLY A 41 -17.69 -3.86 3.51
CA GLY A 41 -17.31 -5.17 2.99
C GLY A 41 -16.83 -5.15 1.53
N LYS A 42 -16.91 -4.02 0.83
CA LYS A 42 -16.44 -3.94 -0.56
C LYS A 42 -14.91 -3.95 -0.61
N ILE A 43 -14.40 -4.65 -1.61
CA ILE A 43 -12.97 -4.66 -1.90
C ILE A 43 -12.55 -3.34 -2.56
N HIS A 44 -11.36 -2.86 -2.18
CA HIS A 44 -10.70 -1.72 -2.82
C HIS A 44 -10.63 -1.92 -4.34
N SER A 45 -10.93 -0.87 -5.11
CA SER A 45 -11.05 -0.94 -6.56
C SER A 45 -9.80 -1.52 -7.24
N HIS A 46 -8.62 -1.11 -6.78
CA HIS A 46 -7.32 -1.59 -7.26
C HIS A 46 -7.16 -3.11 -7.13
N GLN A 47 -7.78 -3.73 -6.12
CA GLN A 47 -7.60 -5.15 -5.81
C GLN A 47 -8.71 -6.05 -6.39
N ARG A 48 -9.74 -5.48 -7.02
CA ARG A 48 -10.87 -6.22 -7.59
C ARG A 48 -10.44 -7.34 -8.54
N ARG A 49 -9.45 -7.09 -9.40
CA ARG A 49 -8.96 -8.03 -10.41
C ARG A 49 -8.13 -9.18 -9.84
N VAL A 50 -7.64 -9.05 -8.61
CA VAL A 50 -6.76 -10.02 -7.94
C VAL A 50 -7.35 -10.56 -6.64
N SER A 51 -8.64 -10.30 -6.40
CA SER A 51 -9.34 -10.63 -5.15
C SER A 51 -9.20 -12.10 -4.73
N SER A 52 -9.23 -13.02 -5.68
CA SER A 52 -9.07 -14.46 -5.43
C SER A 52 -7.69 -14.87 -4.92
N LYS A 53 -6.70 -13.98 -4.98
CA LYS A 53 -5.29 -14.24 -4.62
C LYS A 53 -4.88 -13.60 -3.29
N LEU A 54 -5.65 -12.65 -2.79
CA LEU A 54 -5.30 -11.89 -1.58
C LEU A 54 -5.20 -12.77 -0.34
N ALA A 55 -6.08 -13.77 -0.22
CA ALA A 55 -6.05 -14.74 0.87
C ALA A 55 -4.77 -15.61 0.85
N VAL A 56 -4.19 -15.85 -0.34
CA VAL A 56 -2.91 -16.56 -0.45
C VAL A 56 -1.78 -15.67 0.08
N GLY A 57 -1.79 -14.39 -0.24
CA GLY A 57 -0.84 -13.41 0.31
C GLY A 57 -0.91 -13.35 1.83
N LEU A 58 -2.11 -13.22 2.41
CA LEU A 58 -2.32 -13.25 3.86
C LEU A 58 -1.74 -14.52 4.49
N ARG A 59 -2.07 -15.70 3.94
CA ARG A 59 -1.59 -16.98 4.47
C ARG A 59 -0.07 -17.07 4.48
N ILE A 60 0.59 -16.56 3.45
CA ILE A 60 2.05 -16.52 3.36
C ILE A 60 2.61 -15.54 4.41
N SER A 61 2.05 -14.32 4.53
CA SER A 61 2.50 -13.36 5.55
C SER A 61 2.38 -13.90 6.98
N LEU A 62 1.30 -14.60 7.29
CA LEU A 62 1.13 -15.25 8.60
C LEU A 62 2.14 -16.40 8.80
N ALA A 63 2.41 -17.18 7.75
CA ALA A 63 3.36 -18.28 7.80
C ALA A 63 4.83 -17.83 7.92
N ASP A 64 5.18 -16.67 7.35
CA ASP A 64 6.51 -16.07 7.50
C ASP A 64 6.79 -15.68 8.96
N GLY A 65 5.75 -15.47 9.76
CA GLY A 65 5.87 -15.16 11.19
C GLY A 65 6.55 -13.83 11.49
N LEU A 66 6.69 -12.93 10.50
CA LEU A 66 7.26 -11.61 10.74
C LEU A 66 6.36 -10.85 11.72
N GLN A 67 6.99 -10.27 12.73
CA GLN A 67 6.36 -9.37 13.70
C GLN A 67 7.16 -8.06 13.76
N PRO A 68 6.51 -6.95 14.15
CA PRO A 68 7.22 -5.71 14.44
C PRO A 68 8.32 -5.91 15.52
N PRO A 69 9.39 -5.11 15.50
CA PRO A 69 9.48 -3.83 14.82
C PRO A 69 9.96 -3.92 13.36
N LEU A 70 9.28 -3.16 12.50
CA LEU A 70 9.81 -2.67 11.23
C LEU A 70 10.07 -1.18 11.44
N GLU A 71 11.26 -0.70 11.07
CA GLU A 71 11.69 0.66 11.39
C GLU A 71 11.43 1.65 10.26
N THR A 72 11.33 1.14 9.03
CA THR A 72 11.20 1.94 7.81
C THR A 72 10.11 1.41 6.90
N PHE A 73 9.55 2.29 6.08
CA PHE A 73 8.57 1.89 5.07
C PHE A 73 9.20 0.98 4.02
N GLU A 74 10.48 1.19 3.71
CA GLU A 74 11.27 0.40 2.76
C GLU A 74 11.36 -1.07 3.22
N GLN A 75 11.68 -1.32 4.50
CA GLN A 75 11.69 -2.68 5.07
C GLN A 75 10.31 -3.34 5.00
N LEU A 76 9.25 -2.57 5.30
CA LEU A 76 7.88 -3.05 5.18
C LEU A 76 7.53 -3.40 3.73
N TYR A 77 7.90 -2.54 2.78
CA TYR A 77 7.66 -2.74 1.35
C TYR A 77 8.39 -3.99 0.85
N ASP A 78 9.68 -4.15 1.17
CA ASP A 78 10.51 -5.27 0.73
C ASP A 78 9.96 -6.61 1.25
N TRP A 79 9.50 -6.63 2.50
CA TRP A 79 8.83 -7.82 3.04
C TRP A 79 7.54 -8.14 2.28
N VAL A 80 6.67 -7.15 2.06
CA VAL A 80 5.44 -7.36 1.28
C VAL A 80 5.78 -7.78 -0.16
N GLU A 81 6.82 -7.22 -0.79
CA GLU A 81 7.29 -7.60 -2.13
C GLU A 81 7.73 -9.06 -2.16
N SER A 82 8.44 -9.52 -1.12
CA SER A 82 8.82 -10.93 -0.98
C SER A 82 7.60 -11.86 -0.95
N VAL A 83 6.49 -11.43 -0.34
CA VAL A 83 5.23 -12.19 -0.28
C VAL A 83 4.55 -12.18 -1.63
N THR A 84 4.39 -11.01 -2.26
CA THR A 84 3.68 -10.90 -3.54
C THR A 84 4.42 -11.63 -4.67
N ASN A 85 5.75 -11.65 -4.66
CA ASN A 85 6.57 -12.41 -5.62
C ASN A 85 6.32 -13.93 -5.57
N ARG A 86 5.84 -14.45 -4.42
CA ARG A 86 5.47 -15.87 -4.26
C ARG A 86 4.06 -16.19 -4.73
N VAL A 87 3.25 -15.18 -5.09
CA VAL A 87 1.86 -15.35 -5.51
C VAL A 87 1.66 -14.87 -6.94
N LYS A 88 1.50 -15.82 -7.87
CA LYS A 88 1.35 -15.53 -9.30
C LYS A 88 0.23 -14.51 -9.58
N GLY A 89 0.63 -13.34 -10.08
CA GLY A 89 -0.25 -12.26 -10.50
C GLY A 89 -0.76 -11.36 -9.37
N LEU A 90 -0.12 -11.39 -8.20
CA LEU A 90 0.11 -10.17 -7.44
C LEU A 90 1.32 -9.45 -8.02
N GLY A 91 1.42 -8.13 -7.83
CA GLY A 91 2.52 -7.33 -8.38
C GLY A 91 2.74 -6.02 -7.64
N ALA A 92 3.50 -5.11 -8.25
CA ALA A 92 3.93 -3.85 -7.63
C ALA A 92 2.77 -3.00 -7.07
N MET A 93 1.61 -2.98 -7.75
CA MET A 93 0.44 -2.25 -7.26
C MET A 93 -0.11 -2.86 -5.96
N THR A 94 -0.30 -4.19 -5.89
CA THR A 94 -0.72 -4.84 -4.63
C THR A 94 0.33 -4.69 -3.54
N THR A 95 1.61 -4.78 -3.91
CA THR A 95 2.73 -4.62 -2.97
C THR A 95 2.67 -3.25 -2.30
N TYR A 96 2.61 -2.18 -3.10
CA TYR A 96 2.51 -0.82 -2.59
C TYR A 96 1.23 -0.59 -1.80
N ASP A 97 0.08 -1.02 -2.31
CA ASP A 97 -1.21 -0.87 -1.65
C ASP A 97 -1.25 -1.54 -0.26
N VAL A 98 -0.72 -2.77 -0.14
CA VAL A 98 -0.68 -3.51 1.14
C VAL A 98 0.34 -2.86 2.09
N ALA A 99 1.54 -2.54 1.60
CA ALA A 99 2.57 -1.87 2.38
C ALA A 99 2.09 -0.49 2.89
N GLN A 100 1.44 0.31 2.05
CA GLN A 100 0.88 1.61 2.44
C GLN A 100 -0.15 1.49 3.55
N ARG A 101 -1.11 0.57 3.42
CA ARG A 101 -2.17 0.38 4.43
C ARG A 101 -1.62 -0.16 5.75
N LEU A 102 -0.68 -1.11 5.68
CA LEU A 102 -0.02 -1.61 6.89
C LEU A 102 0.92 -0.56 7.49
N GLY A 103 1.52 0.29 6.65
CA GLY A 103 2.31 1.44 7.03
C GLY A 103 1.50 2.44 7.85
N MET A 104 0.24 2.71 7.48
CA MET A 104 -0.68 3.52 8.30
C MET A 104 -0.87 2.91 9.69
N TRP A 105 -1.01 1.59 9.79
CA TRP A 105 -1.07 0.91 11.09
C TRP A 105 0.26 0.95 11.83
N LEU A 106 1.40 0.89 11.17
CA LEU A 106 2.73 0.95 11.78
C LEU A 106 3.24 2.38 12.02
N GLN A 107 2.55 3.40 11.50
CA GLN A 107 3.03 4.78 11.36
C GLN A 107 4.34 4.89 10.56
N LEU A 108 4.47 4.05 9.53
CA LEU A 108 5.57 4.07 8.56
C LEU A 108 5.04 4.61 7.23
N TYR A 109 5.68 5.65 6.72
CA TYR A 109 5.27 6.33 5.49
C TYR A 109 6.41 6.34 4.47
N PRO A 110 6.11 6.22 3.16
CA PRO A 110 7.12 6.24 2.13
C PRO A 110 7.87 7.58 2.10
N THR A 111 9.20 7.51 1.99
CA THR A 111 10.05 8.71 1.81
C THR A 111 10.44 8.96 0.35
N ILE A 112 10.15 7.97 -0.51
CA ILE A 112 10.43 7.96 -1.94
C ILE A 112 9.16 7.59 -2.72
N VAL A 113 9.14 7.90 -4.01
CA VAL A 113 8.04 7.55 -4.90
C VAL A 113 8.22 6.12 -5.40
N TYR A 114 7.25 5.25 -5.16
CA TYR A 114 7.22 3.88 -5.69
C TYR A 114 6.44 3.84 -7.02
N LEU A 115 7.10 3.38 -8.07
CA LEU A 115 6.58 3.38 -9.43
C LEU A 115 5.91 2.05 -9.75
N HIS A 116 4.57 2.06 -9.77
CA HIS A 116 3.73 0.99 -10.33
C HIS A 116 3.02 1.48 -11.60
N GLN A 117 2.21 0.64 -12.27
CA GLN A 117 1.64 0.98 -13.60
C GLN A 117 0.99 2.38 -13.68
N GLY A 118 0.24 2.80 -12.66
CA GLY A 118 -0.38 4.12 -12.61
C GLY A 118 0.64 5.26 -12.51
N THR A 119 1.57 5.16 -11.56
CA THR A 119 2.58 6.19 -11.28
C THR A 119 3.66 6.25 -12.36
N SER A 120 4.02 5.11 -12.94
CA SER A 120 5.06 5.00 -13.98
C SER A 120 4.69 5.79 -15.23
N ALA A 121 3.42 5.71 -15.67
CA ALA A 121 2.94 6.46 -16.83
C ALA A 121 3.01 7.99 -16.62
N GLY A 122 2.85 8.46 -15.38
CA GLY A 122 3.06 9.86 -15.02
C GLY A 122 4.54 10.22 -14.99
N ALA A 123 5.35 9.41 -14.31
CA ALA A 123 6.79 9.59 -14.14
C ALA A 123 7.55 9.61 -15.48
N GLU A 124 7.12 8.82 -16.45
CA GLU A 124 7.71 8.81 -17.80
C GLU A 124 7.62 10.18 -18.49
N LYS A 125 6.57 10.98 -18.21
CA LYS A 125 6.46 12.35 -18.73
C LYS A 125 7.52 13.30 -18.19
N PHE A 126 8.14 12.94 -17.07
CA PHE A 126 9.25 13.64 -16.43
C PHE A 126 10.60 12.96 -16.70
N ASN A 127 10.68 12.03 -17.66
CA ASN A 127 11.87 11.19 -17.91
C ASN A 127 12.34 10.36 -16.71
N VAL A 128 11.45 10.09 -15.75
CA VAL A 128 11.73 9.25 -14.58
C VAL A 128 11.31 7.82 -14.89
N ARG A 129 12.22 6.86 -14.69
CA ARG A 129 12.00 5.42 -14.92
C ARG A 129 12.60 4.61 -13.78
N GLY A 130 12.09 3.40 -13.57
CA GLY A 130 12.59 2.47 -12.56
C GLY A 130 11.47 1.93 -11.68
N LYS A 131 11.85 1.31 -10.55
CA LYS A 131 10.90 0.87 -9.52
C LYS A 131 10.58 1.96 -8.50
N THR A 132 11.52 2.89 -8.29
CA THR A 132 11.41 3.98 -7.32
C THR A 132 12.06 5.24 -7.86
N ALA A 133 11.73 6.38 -7.30
CA ALA A 133 12.35 7.67 -7.58
C ALA A 133 12.37 8.56 -6.32
N PRO A 134 13.43 9.37 -6.10
CA PRO A 134 13.42 10.41 -5.07
C PRO A 134 12.29 11.43 -5.30
N LEU A 135 11.83 12.13 -4.27
CA LEU A 135 10.75 13.11 -4.43
C LEU A 135 11.20 14.37 -5.21
N ASP A 136 12.47 14.75 -5.06
CA ASP A 136 13.06 15.98 -5.64
C ASP A 136 13.21 15.96 -7.16
N VAL A 137 13.00 14.80 -7.81
CA VAL A 137 12.95 14.69 -9.28
C VAL A 137 11.62 15.18 -9.85
N PHE A 138 10.60 15.36 -9.00
CA PHE A 138 9.28 15.87 -9.39
C PHE A 138 9.16 17.36 -9.04
N PRO A 139 8.38 18.13 -9.81
CA PRO A 139 8.12 19.53 -9.48
C PRO A 139 7.43 19.65 -8.11
N PRO A 140 7.66 20.75 -7.37
CA PRO A 140 6.97 21.00 -6.11
C PRO A 140 5.45 21.10 -6.33
N GLU A 141 4.69 20.77 -5.29
CA GLU A 141 3.23 20.88 -5.29
C GLU A 141 2.80 22.34 -5.54
N ILE A 142 1.75 22.53 -6.36
CA ILE A 142 1.26 23.85 -6.84
C ILE A 142 0.08 24.32 -6.00
#